data_AF-A0A7Y8JPS2-F1
#
_entry.id   AF-A0A7Y8JPS2-F1
#
_cell.length_a   1.000
_cell.length_b   1.000
_cell.length_c   1.000
_cell.angle_alpha   90.00
_cell.angle_beta   90.00
_cell.angle_gamma   90.00
#
_symmetry.space_group_name_H-M   'P 1'
#
loop_
_entity.id
_entity.type
_entity.pdbx_description
1 polymer ?
#
loop_
_entity_poly.entity_id
_entity_poly.type
_entity_poly.pdbx_seq_one_letter_code
_entity_poly.pdbx_strand_id
1 'polypeptide(L)'
;GHSGSTPLLNWLAEKERIKQISWWNEVAPGVGLPAHGQVYHLHPLGLVGQLQLIDECACGCCLDIKFSRYKWVRKRRGCPDETYYGPVYHGTKKLDKFTGWNDLISTGRATIDEKAIVIAMSSNEGAMDAVQAWDWQTFSAGAMQKTVTPEGYGELPKQIGEFQSECKVLFDEIFAKCGWSIRQESNGARIYYSSRETENEYITGSALYDFIKKGFGQTDSGFPKKSVALASIANAMLHEEFQKKQVIDFVARMRLALSKSPQGYTNPAGDFFQSKLGRALVLDHDVNAPGNVSRSLKNAIDLLRSSHSGLSSNPHEWGENRLQYEEELIAIYGPSRSMNSPSERYGHLRKLL
;
A
#
# COMPACT_ATOMS: atom_id res chain seq x y z
N GLY A 1 -17.62 -22.37 -72.86
CA GLY A 1 -17.48 -22.24 -71.40
C GLY A 1 -16.79 -23.48 -70.87
N HIS A 2 -15.86 -23.33 -69.92
CA HIS A 2 -15.09 -24.44 -69.35
C HIS A 2 -16.01 -25.34 -68.50
N SER A 3 -16.17 -26.61 -68.89
CA SER A 3 -16.82 -27.65 -68.07
C SER A 3 -15.83 -28.80 -67.86
N GLY A 4 -16.10 -29.68 -66.88
CA GLY A 4 -15.28 -30.88 -66.68
C GLY A 4 -15.22 -31.81 -67.89
N SER A 5 -16.23 -31.77 -68.76
CA SER A 5 -16.32 -32.54 -70.01
C SER A 5 -15.73 -31.81 -71.24
N THR A 6 -15.38 -30.52 -71.13
CA THR A 6 -14.78 -29.74 -72.22
C THR A 6 -13.77 -28.72 -71.66
N PRO A 7 -12.60 -29.16 -71.18
CA PRO A 7 -11.66 -28.26 -70.56
C PRO A 7 -10.93 -27.40 -71.60
N LEU A 8 -11.03 -26.07 -71.44
CA LEU A 8 -10.10 -25.13 -72.07
C LEU A 8 -8.64 -25.47 -71.67
N LEU A 9 -7.88 -26.03 -72.61
CA LEU A 9 -6.52 -26.52 -72.38
C LEU A 9 -5.57 -25.41 -71.88
N ASN A 10 -5.70 -24.19 -72.41
CA ASN A 10 -4.89 -23.04 -71.98
C ASN A 10 -5.11 -22.69 -70.51
N TRP A 11 -6.35 -22.83 -70.01
CA TRP A 11 -6.67 -22.57 -68.60
C TRP A 11 -6.10 -23.63 -67.67
N LEU A 12 -6.08 -24.90 -68.09
CA LEU A 12 -5.43 -25.96 -67.33
C LEU A 12 -3.90 -25.77 -67.30
N ALA A 13 -3.30 -25.43 -68.44
CA ALA A 13 -1.88 -25.13 -68.53
C ALA A 13 -1.49 -23.94 -67.62
N GLU A 14 -2.32 -22.90 -67.57
CA GLU A 14 -2.06 -21.73 -66.73
C GLU A 14 -2.21 -22.04 -65.24
N LYS A 15 -3.21 -22.84 -64.85
CA LYS A 15 -3.32 -23.34 -63.47
C LYS A 15 -2.08 -24.11 -63.04
N GLU A 16 -1.50 -24.90 -63.94
CA GLU A 16 -0.28 -25.65 -63.64
C GLU A 16 0.96 -24.75 -63.56
N ARG A 17 1.06 -23.72 -64.41
CA ARG A 17 2.09 -22.67 -64.25
C ARG A 17 1.98 -21.97 -62.90
N ILE A 18 0.77 -21.58 -62.48
CA ILE A 18 0.53 -20.91 -61.19
C ILE A 18 0.97 -21.80 -60.01
N LYS A 19 0.71 -23.11 -60.07
CA LYS A 19 1.23 -24.04 -59.04
C LYS A 19 2.75 -24.09 -59.02
N GLN A 20 3.42 -24.11 -60.18
CA GLN A 20 4.89 -24.15 -60.22
C GLN A 20 5.56 -22.86 -59.72
N ILE A 21 4.87 -21.72 -59.77
CA ILE A 21 5.36 -20.45 -59.22
C ILE A 21 4.90 -20.19 -57.77
N SER A 22 4.10 -21.10 -57.19
CA SER A 22 3.62 -20.99 -55.81
C SER A 22 4.57 -21.68 -54.83
N TRP A 23 5.65 -21.00 -54.48
CA TRP A 23 6.73 -21.51 -53.61
C TRP A 23 6.58 -21.11 -52.12
N TRP A 24 5.50 -20.41 -51.75
CA TRP A 24 5.31 -19.86 -50.40
C TRP A 24 5.36 -20.93 -49.30
N ASN A 25 4.76 -22.10 -49.55
CA ASN A 25 4.76 -23.23 -48.61
C ASN A 25 6.16 -23.82 -48.38
N GLU A 26 7.08 -23.65 -49.33
CA GLU A 26 8.45 -24.14 -49.24
C GLU A 26 9.36 -23.15 -48.51
N VAL A 27 9.18 -21.85 -48.74
CA VAL A 27 10.05 -20.81 -48.14
C VAL A 27 9.62 -20.41 -46.74
N ALA A 28 8.32 -20.34 -46.45
CA ALA A 28 7.82 -19.88 -45.16
C ALA A 28 8.44 -20.63 -43.95
N PRO A 29 8.56 -21.98 -43.95
CA PRO A 29 9.22 -22.70 -42.86
C PRO A 29 10.70 -22.37 -42.70
N GLY A 30 11.42 -22.16 -43.81
CA GLY A 30 12.86 -21.91 -43.82
C GLY A 30 13.28 -20.56 -43.25
N VAL A 31 12.36 -19.58 -43.25
CA VAL A 31 12.58 -18.23 -42.69
C VAL A 31 11.73 -17.93 -41.46
N GLY A 32 11.05 -18.95 -40.90
CA GLY A 32 10.21 -18.79 -39.71
C GLY A 32 8.95 -17.95 -39.93
N LEU A 33 8.47 -17.82 -41.18
CA LEU A 33 7.24 -17.12 -41.50
C LEU A 33 6.02 -18.06 -41.39
N PRO A 34 4.85 -17.53 -41.01
CA PRO A 34 3.65 -18.34 -40.93
C PRO A 34 3.19 -18.82 -42.31
N ALA A 35 3.05 -20.14 -42.45
CA ALA A 35 2.68 -20.82 -43.70
C ALA A 35 1.30 -20.38 -44.25
N HIS A 36 0.42 -19.85 -43.40
CA HIS A 36 -0.90 -19.37 -43.80
C HIS A 36 -0.88 -18.02 -44.55
N GLY A 37 0.29 -17.39 -44.74
CA GLY A 37 0.44 -16.21 -45.60
C GLY A 37 -0.32 -14.97 -45.13
N GLN A 38 -0.62 -14.87 -43.83
CA GLN A 38 -1.24 -13.66 -43.28
C GLN A 38 -0.18 -12.58 -43.16
N VAL A 39 -0.50 -11.39 -43.67
CA VAL A 39 0.40 -10.23 -43.63
C VAL A 39 0.28 -9.59 -42.26
N TYR A 40 1.36 -9.64 -41.48
CA TYR A 40 1.45 -8.88 -40.23
C TYR A 40 2.01 -7.49 -40.54
N HIS A 41 1.25 -6.47 -40.17
CA HIS A 41 1.69 -5.09 -40.27
C HIS A 41 2.30 -4.66 -38.92
N LEU A 42 3.58 -4.31 -38.95
CA LEU A 42 4.25 -3.59 -37.86
C LEU A 42 4.11 -2.10 -38.18
N HIS A 43 3.52 -1.30 -37.28
CA HIS A 43 3.45 0.17 -37.40
C HIS A 43 4.59 0.79 -36.60
N PRO A 44 5.78 1.08 -37.18
CA PRO A 44 6.95 1.45 -36.40
C PRO A 44 6.74 2.81 -35.72
N LEU A 45 6.04 3.74 -36.38
CA LEU A 45 5.65 5.03 -35.81
C LEU A 45 4.59 4.89 -34.69
N GLY A 46 3.80 3.82 -34.72
CA GLY A 46 2.75 3.57 -33.71
C GLY A 46 3.37 2.99 -32.46
N LEU A 47 4.32 2.07 -32.64
CA LEU A 47 5.17 1.53 -31.59
C LEU A 47 6.05 2.63 -30.97
N VAL A 48 6.74 3.44 -31.79
CA VAL A 48 7.52 4.59 -31.31
C VAL A 48 6.61 5.59 -30.60
N GLY A 49 5.40 5.87 -31.12
CA GLY A 49 4.41 6.72 -30.43
C GLY A 49 4.00 6.17 -29.07
N GLN A 50 3.76 4.86 -28.95
CA GLN A 50 3.46 4.20 -27.66
C GLN A 50 4.66 4.16 -26.71
N LEU A 51 5.89 4.12 -27.23
CA LEU A 51 7.13 4.19 -26.43
C LEU A 51 7.54 5.63 -26.09
N GLN A 52 7.09 6.62 -26.86
CA GLN A 52 7.36 8.06 -26.71
C GLN A 52 6.26 8.81 -25.97
N LEU A 53 5.22 8.14 -25.48
CA LEU A 53 4.40 8.67 -24.41
C LEU A 53 5.29 8.76 -23.16
N ILE A 54 6.08 9.83 -23.09
CA ILE A 54 6.43 10.46 -21.82
C ILE A 54 5.08 10.83 -21.24
N ASP A 55 4.51 9.91 -20.47
CA ASP A 55 3.35 10.21 -19.67
C ASP A 55 3.77 11.35 -18.73
N GLU A 56 3.41 12.58 -19.11
CA GLU A 56 3.71 13.81 -18.35
C GLU A 56 3.11 13.72 -16.93
N CYS A 57 2.23 12.74 -16.68
CA CYS A 57 1.66 12.44 -15.39
C CYS A 57 2.32 11.29 -14.61
N ALA A 58 3.29 10.56 -15.17
CA ALA A 58 3.80 9.31 -14.58
C ALA A 58 4.23 9.44 -13.11
N CYS A 59 4.74 10.62 -12.73
CA CYS A 59 5.22 10.91 -11.37
C CYS A 59 4.31 11.84 -10.58
N GLY A 60 3.03 11.92 -10.96
CA GLY A 60 2.07 12.81 -10.31
C GLY A 60 2.26 14.29 -10.65
N CYS A 61 3.14 14.63 -11.61
CA CYS A 61 3.40 16.03 -12.01
C CYS A 61 2.16 16.72 -12.62
N CYS A 62 1.29 15.94 -13.26
CA CYS A 62 0.01 16.41 -13.78
C CYS A 62 -1.08 16.52 -12.70
N LEU A 63 -0.90 15.80 -11.59
CA LEU A 63 -1.78 15.91 -10.45
C LEU A 63 -1.42 17.21 -9.72
N ASP A 64 -2.40 18.09 -9.45
CA ASP A 64 -2.17 19.33 -8.69
C ASP A 64 -2.00 19.03 -7.19
N ILE A 65 -1.16 18.05 -6.85
CA ILE A 65 -0.83 17.66 -5.48
C ILE A 65 0.04 18.76 -4.88
N LYS A 66 -0.55 19.49 -3.94
CA LYS A 66 0.12 20.53 -3.18
C LYS A 66 0.13 20.16 -1.71
N PHE A 67 1.23 20.46 -1.06
CA PHE A 67 1.50 20.17 0.33
C PHE A 67 1.34 21.45 1.15
N SER A 68 0.55 21.35 2.22
CA SER A 68 0.50 22.36 3.26
C SER A 68 1.70 22.19 4.20
N ARG A 69 2.05 23.23 4.97
CA ARG A 69 3.01 23.10 6.08
C ARG A 69 2.27 22.75 7.36
N TYR A 70 2.73 21.72 8.05
CA TYR A 70 2.28 21.39 9.40
C TYR A 70 3.38 21.69 10.42
N LYS A 71 2.98 22.13 11.62
CA LYS A 71 3.87 22.35 12.76
C LYS A 71 3.56 21.30 13.81
N TRP A 72 4.56 20.55 14.23
CA TRP A 72 4.43 19.60 15.32
C TRP A 72 5.44 19.86 16.43
N VAL A 73 5.01 19.65 17.68
CA VAL A 73 5.84 19.89 18.85
C VAL A 73 5.96 18.59 19.63
N ARG A 74 7.18 18.05 19.68
CA ARG A 74 7.53 16.89 20.49
C ARG A 74 7.66 17.31 21.94
N LYS A 75 6.88 16.67 22.79
CA LYS A 75 6.99 16.81 24.24
C LYS A 75 7.58 15.53 24.82
N ARG A 76 8.74 15.64 25.48
CA ARG A 76 9.37 14.53 26.20
C ARG A 76 9.58 14.94 27.65
N ARG A 77 9.17 14.08 28.59
CA ARG A 77 9.34 14.33 30.02
C ARG A 77 10.82 14.58 30.34
N GLY A 78 11.13 15.74 30.91
CA GLY A 78 12.50 16.11 31.29
C GLY A 78 13.38 16.61 30.15
N CYS A 79 12.81 16.91 28.96
CA CYS A 79 13.54 17.52 27.85
C CYS A 79 12.80 18.78 27.36
N PRO A 80 13.52 19.75 26.75
CA PRO A 80 12.89 20.88 26.07
C PRO A 80 11.95 20.41 24.95
N ASP A 81 10.92 21.21 24.68
CA ASP A 81 10.02 21.00 23.54
C ASP A 81 10.81 21.14 22.23
N GLU A 82 10.67 20.16 21.35
CA GLU A 82 11.33 20.16 20.05
C GLU A 82 10.28 20.39 18.95
N THR A 83 10.46 21.44 18.14
CA THR A 83 9.49 21.82 17.12
C THR A 83 9.95 21.39 15.74
N TYR A 84 9.06 20.71 15.02
CA TYR A 84 9.26 20.23 13.67
C TYR A 84 8.28 20.95 12.73
N TYR A 85 8.73 21.15 11.49
CA TYR A 85 7.91 21.64 10.39
C TYR A 85 8.12 20.75 9.19
N GLY A 86 7.08 20.54 8.39
CA GLY A 86 7.22 19.82 7.15
C GLY A 86 5.92 19.73 6.34
N PRO A 87 6.01 19.13 5.14
CA PRO A 87 4.89 19.02 4.23
C PRO A 87 3.84 18.01 4.71
N VAL A 88 2.57 18.30 4.40
CA VAL A 88 1.44 17.38 4.59
C VAL A 88 0.50 17.44 3.38
N TYR A 89 0.13 16.27 2.91
CA TYR A 89 -0.95 16.04 1.95
C TYR A 89 -1.90 14.99 2.54
N HIS A 90 -3.14 15.38 2.81
CA HIS A 90 -4.12 14.52 3.50
C HIS A 90 -4.72 13.42 2.61
N GLY A 91 -4.39 13.43 1.31
CA GLY A 91 -4.93 12.51 0.32
C GLY A 91 -6.42 12.71 0.05
N THR A 92 -6.90 11.98 -0.94
CA THR A 92 -8.27 12.05 -1.45
C THR A 92 -8.92 10.68 -1.51
N LYS A 93 -8.14 9.61 -1.68
CA LYS A 93 -8.65 8.25 -1.85
C LYS A 93 -8.80 7.54 -0.52
N LYS A 94 -10.01 7.52 0.03
CA LYS A 94 -10.35 6.75 1.22
C LYS A 94 -10.37 5.23 0.93
N LEU A 95 -10.07 4.41 1.94
CA LEU A 95 -9.97 2.95 1.79
C LEU A 95 -11.32 2.29 1.48
N ASP A 96 -12.44 2.91 1.86
CA ASP A 96 -13.78 2.47 1.47
C ASP A 96 -14.03 2.58 -0.04
N LYS A 97 -13.23 3.40 -0.76
CA LYS A 97 -13.26 3.53 -2.23
C LYS A 97 -12.31 2.59 -2.94
N PHE A 98 -11.59 1.73 -2.23
CA PHE A 98 -10.78 0.69 -2.85
C PHE A 98 -11.68 -0.34 -3.54
N THR A 99 -11.45 -0.59 -4.83
CA THR A 99 -12.30 -1.44 -5.68
C THR A 99 -11.85 -2.91 -5.69
N GLY A 100 -10.62 -3.21 -5.28
CA GLY A 100 -10.06 -4.57 -5.32
C GLY A 100 -10.51 -5.50 -4.19
N TRP A 101 -11.47 -5.11 -3.34
CA TRP A 101 -11.94 -5.96 -2.24
C TRP A 101 -12.52 -7.30 -2.68
N ASN A 102 -13.28 -7.33 -3.78
CA ASN A 102 -13.92 -8.55 -4.26
C ASN A 102 -12.88 -9.59 -4.68
N ASP A 103 -11.84 -9.14 -5.40
CA ASP A 103 -10.71 -9.98 -5.80
C ASP A 103 -9.99 -10.56 -4.57
N LEU A 104 -9.60 -9.70 -3.61
CA LEU A 104 -8.93 -10.15 -2.38
C LEU A 104 -9.76 -11.14 -1.56
N ILE A 105 -11.09 -10.98 -1.53
CA ILE A 105 -11.99 -11.89 -0.83
C ILE A 105 -12.12 -13.22 -1.58
N SER A 106 -12.33 -13.19 -2.90
CA SER A 106 -12.48 -14.40 -3.71
C SER A 106 -11.22 -15.26 -3.74
N THR A 107 -10.05 -14.66 -3.60
CA THR A 107 -8.74 -15.33 -3.55
C THR A 107 -8.30 -15.73 -2.14
N GLY A 108 -9.16 -15.51 -1.12
CA GLY A 108 -8.87 -15.85 0.27
C GLY A 108 -7.80 -14.98 0.93
N ARG A 109 -7.39 -13.87 0.30
CA ARG A 109 -6.41 -12.93 0.88
C ARG A 109 -7.02 -12.03 1.95
N ALA A 110 -8.33 -11.81 1.92
CA ALA A 110 -9.09 -11.09 2.94
C ALA A 110 -10.46 -11.73 3.18
N THR A 111 -11.08 -11.43 4.31
CA THR A 111 -12.47 -11.79 4.64
C THR A 111 -13.38 -10.57 4.64
N ILE A 112 -14.70 -10.79 4.62
CA ILE A 112 -15.71 -9.71 4.72
C ILE A 112 -15.56 -8.96 6.05
N ASP A 113 -15.28 -9.67 7.14
CA ASP A 113 -15.08 -9.04 8.45
C ASP A 113 -13.79 -8.22 8.51
N GLU A 114 -12.69 -8.75 7.97
CA GLU A 114 -11.44 -8.00 7.87
C GLU A 114 -11.62 -6.74 7.03
N LYS A 115 -12.37 -6.80 5.92
CA LYS A 115 -12.73 -5.62 5.13
C LYS A 115 -13.42 -4.56 5.98
N ALA A 116 -14.47 -4.94 6.71
CA ALA A 116 -15.21 -3.99 7.54
C ALA A 116 -14.32 -3.33 8.61
N ILE A 117 -13.49 -4.13 9.27
CA ILE A 117 -12.58 -3.68 10.33
C ILE A 117 -11.49 -2.77 9.78
N VAL A 118 -10.84 -3.16 8.68
CA VAL A 118 -9.77 -2.38 8.05
C VAL A 118 -10.29 -1.06 7.50
N ILE A 119 -11.48 -1.04 6.87
CA ILE A 119 -12.12 0.21 6.43
C ILE A 119 -12.40 1.12 7.63
N ALA A 120 -13.04 0.60 8.68
CA ALA A 120 -13.36 1.38 9.88
C ALA A 120 -12.10 1.94 10.54
N MET A 121 -11.06 1.11 10.71
CA MET A 121 -9.79 1.54 11.30
C MET A 121 -9.11 2.62 10.44
N SER A 122 -9.04 2.45 9.12
CA SER A 122 -8.36 3.41 8.24
C SER A 122 -8.90 4.85 8.35
N SER A 123 -10.16 5.01 8.79
CA SER A 123 -10.77 6.32 9.02
C SER A 123 -10.10 7.10 10.17
N ASN A 124 -9.41 6.41 11.09
CA ASN A 124 -8.60 7.01 12.15
C ASN A 124 -7.16 7.35 11.70
N GLU A 125 -6.70 6.86 10.55
CA GLU A 125 -5.32 7.04 10.08
C GLU A 125 -5.25 8.11 8.98
N GLY A 126 -5.90 7.87 7.85
CA GLY A 126 -5.75 8.76 6.69
C GLY A 126 -6.30 8.17 5.39
N ALA A 127 -6.15 8.93 4.30
CA ALA A 127 -6.42 8.42 2.96
C ALA A 127 -5.26 7.51 2.48
N MET A 128 -5.54 6.65 1.51
CA MET A 128 -4.55 5.74 0.91
C MET A 128 -3.40 6.47 0.25
N ASP A 129 -3.63 7.69 -0.25
CA ASP A 129 -2.67 8.56 -0.94
C ASP A 129 -2.12 9.67 -0.05
N ALA A 130 -2.43 9.65 1.25
CA ALA A 130 -1.92 10.64 2.18
C ALA A 130 -0.41 10.46 2.37
N VAL A 131 0.31 11.59 2.37
CA VAL A 131 1.77 11.66 2.56
C VAL A 131 2.09 12.79 3.53
N GLN A 132 2.92 12.52 4.51
CA GLN A 132 3.29 13.51 5.54
C GLN A 132 4.76 13.41 5.94
N ALA A 133 5.40 14.54 6.22
CA ALA A 133 6.81 14.61 6.62
C ALA A 133 7.07 15.75 7.61
N TRP A 134 6.17 15.94 8.58
CA TRP A 134 6.19 17.06 9.51
C TRP A 134 6.75 16.74 10.90
N ASP A 135 7.10 15.49 11.16
CA ASP A 135 7.71 15.03 12.42
C ASP A 135 9.18 14.63 12.21
N TRP A 136 9.72 13.83 13.12
CA TRP A 136 11.09 13.34 13.08
C TRP A 136 11.31 12.18 12.10
N GLN A 137 10.30 11.71 11.38
CA GLN A 137 10.47 10.75 10.28
C GLN A 137 10.84 11.48 8.99
N THR A 138 11.46 10.80 8.04
CA THR A 138 11.72 11.36 6.69
C THR A 138 10.40 11.66 6.01
N PHE A 139 9.51 10.67 5.92
CA PHE A 139 8.10 10.84 5.58
C PHE A 139 7.31 9.57 5.93
N SER A 140 5.99 9.68 5.95
CA SER A 140 5.04 8.58 6.11
C SER A 140 4.01 8.64 4.99
N ALA A 141 3.55 7.47 4.53
CA ALA A 141 2.57 7.41 3.45
C ALA A 141 1.61 6.23 3.59
N GLY A 142 0.48 6.32 2.90
CA GLY A 142 -0.42 5.19 2.71
C GLY A 142 -1.55 5.09 3.72
N ALA A 143 -2.42 4.10 3.52
CA ALA A 143 -3.60 3.85 4.36
C ALA A 143 -3.27 3.59 5.85
N MET A 144 -2.03 3.19 6.16
CA MET A 144 -1.53 2.94 7.52
C MET A 144 -0.44 3.92 7.95
N GLN A 145 -0.15 4.95 7.13
CA GLN A 145 0.91 5.91 7.41
C GLN A 145 2.27 5.25 7.74
N LYS A 146 2.65 4.23 6.95
CA LYS A 146 3.93 3.53 7.10
C LYS A 146 5.07 4.53 6.91
N THR A 147 6.10 4.42 7.74
CA THR A 147 7.14 5.44 7.85
C THR A 147 8.42 5.09 7.09
N VAL A 148 9.14 6.13 6.70
CA VAL A 148 10.56 6.15 6.35
C VAL A 148 11.30 6.87 7.46
N THR A 149 12.25 6.21 8.13
CA THR A 149 13.06 6.79 9.20
C THR A 149 14.10 7.77 8.64
N PRO A 150 14.70 8.64 9.49
CA PRO A 150 15.80 9.52 9.10
C PRO A 150 17.02 8.82 8.50
N GLU A 151 17.16 7.51 8.70
CA GLU A 151 18.24 6.70 8.14
C GLU A 151 17.87 6.12 6.76
N GLY A 152 16.60 6.19 6.36
CA GLY A 152 16.06 5.69 5.09
C GLY A 152 15.45 4.29 5.16
N TYR A 153 15.26 3.72 6.35
CA TYR A 153 14.61 2.42 6.56
C TYR A 153 13.15 2.60 7.01
N GLY A 154 12.47 1.53 7.37
CA GLY A 154 11.13 1.59 7.97
C GLY A 154 10.14 0.63 7.34
N GLU A 155 8.87 0.74 7.74
CA GLU A 155 7.82 -0.13 7.20
C GLU A 155 7.48 0.20 5.74
N LEU A 156 7.62 1.46 5.32
CA LEU A 156 7.33 1.86 3.95
C LEU A 156 8.41 1.38 2.96
N PRO A 157 9.72 1.55 3.20
CA PRO A 157 10.75 1.00 2.32
C PRO A 157 10.68 -0.53 2.22
N LYS A 158 10.31 -1.22 3.31
CA LYS A 158 10.03 -2.65 3.29
C LYS A 158 8.86 -3.00 2.37
N GLN A 159 7.73 -2.33 2.50
CA GLN A 159 6.56 -2.55 1.64
C GLN A 159 6.88 -2.32 0.15
N ILE A 160 7.59 -1.23 -0.16
CA ILE A 160 7.99 -0.92 -1.54
C ILE A 160 9.00 -1.97 -2.05
N GLY A 161 9.95 -2.43 -1.21
CA GLY A 161 10.92 -3.46 -1.57
C GLY A 161 10.29 -4.84 -1.80
N GLU A 162 9.27 -5.20 -1.01
CA GLU A 162 8.45 -6.39 -1.25
C GLU A 162 7.72 -6.27 -2.60
N PHE A 163 7.09 -5.12 -2.87
CA PHE A 163 6.44 -4.86 -4.16
C PHE A 163 7.42 -4.91 -5.34
N GLN A 164 8.63 -4.37 -5.20
CA GLN A 164 9.70 -4.49 -6.19
C GLN A 164 10.06 -5.95 -6.49
N SER A 165 10.07 -6.79 -5.45
CA SER A 165 10.42 -8.21 -5.58
C SER A 165 9.28 -9.02 -6.21
N GLU A 166 8.03 -8.67 -5.89
CA GLU A 166 6.82 -9.31 -6.41
C GLU A 166 6.53 -8.91 -7.87
N CYS A 167 6.73 -7.65 -8.24
CA CYS A 167 6.48 -7.14 -9.59
C CYS A 167 7.44 -6.01 -9.98
N LYS A 168 8.63 -6.39 -10.48
CA LYS A 168 9.65 -5.42 -10.89
C LYS A 168 9.18 -4.44 -11.96
N VAL A 169 8.39 -4.91 -12.94
CA VAL A 169 7.91 -4.06 -14.05
C VAL A 169 7.05 -2.91 -13.53
N LEU A 170 6.07 -3.20 -12.68
CA LEU A 170 5.23 -2.17 -12.08
C LEU A 170 6.01 -1.29 -11.11
N PHE A 171 6.97 -1.84 -10.37
CA PHE A 171 7.86 -1.03 -9.56
C PHE A 171 8.65 -0.02 -10.41
N ASP A 172 9.21 -0.46 -11.54
CA ASP A 172 9.98 0.40 -12.43
C ASP A 172 9.10 1.54 -12.99
N GLU A 173 7.85 1.24 -13.33
CA GLU A 173 6.86 2.18 -13.84
C GLU A 173 6.41 3.21 -12.79
N ILE A 174 6.09 2.74 -11.58
CA ILE A 174 5.44 3.54 -10.54
C ILE A 174 6.44 4.30 -9.66
N PHE A 175 7.60 3.70 -9.38
CA PHE A 175 8.59 4.24 -8.45
C PHE A 175 9.90 4.62 -9.15
N ALA A 176 10.52 3.69 -9.90
CA ALA A 176 11.88 3.90 -10.41
C ALA A 176 11.95 5.03 -11.45
N LYS A 177 10.98 5.09 -12.36
CA LYS A 177 10.84 6.19 -13.33
C LYS A 177 10.72 7.56 -12.66
N CYS A 178 10.26 7.59 -11.41
CA CYS A 178 10.11 8.79 -10.59
C CYS A 178 11.26 9.05 -9.63
N GLY A 179 12.39 8.36 -9.81
CA GLY A 179 13.61 8.59 -9.05
C GLY A 179 13.75 7.76 -7.78
N TRP A 180 12.76 6.93 -7.45
CA TRP A 180 12.77 6.12 -6.22
C TRP A 180 13.41 4.76 -6.45
N SER A 181 14.29 4.34 -5.55
CA SER A 181 14.84 2.98 -5.57
C SER A 181 14.92 2.39 -4.16
N ILE A 182 14.82 1.06 -4.06
CA ILE A 182 15.06 0.31 -2.84
C ILE A 182 16.31 -0.54 -3.02
N ARG A 183 17.17 -0.54 -2.00
CA ARG A 183 18.34 -1.44 -1.91
C ARG A 183 18.21 -2.29 -0.65
N GLN A 184 18.53 -3.58 -0.76
CA GLN A 184 18.60 -4.46 0.39
C GLN A 184 19.97 -4.30 1.06
N GLU A 185 19.96 -3.86 2.32
CA GLU A 185 21.15 -3.71 3.16
C GLU A 185 21.06 -4.62 4.39
N SER A 186 22.13 -4.69 5.18
CA SER A 186 22.16 -5.50 6.41
C SER A 186 21.05 -5.15 7.41
N ASN A 187 20.61 -3.89 7.44
CA ASN A 187 19.54 -3.41 8.30
C ASN A 187 18.14 -3.50 7.64
N GLY A 188 18.04 -4.10 6.45
CA GLY A 188 16.81 -4.27 5.69
C GLY A 188 16.72 -3.36 4.47
N ALA A 189 15.50 -3.23 3.93
CA ALA A 189 15.20 -2.43 2.76
C ALA A 189 15.39 -0.93 3.05
N ARG A 190 16.22 -0.27 2.25
CA ARG A 190 16.52 1.15 2.36
C ARG A 190 16.10 1.92 1.12
N ILE A 191 15.47 3.07 1.29
CA ILE A 191 14.99 3.91 0.19
C ILE A 191 15.99 4.98 -0.22
N TYR A 192 16.06 5.23 -1.52
CA TYR A 192 16.88 6.25 -2.16
C TYR A 192 16.04 7.06 -3.13
N TYR A 193 16.42 8.32 -3.32
CA TYR A 193 15.85 9.21 -4.31
C TYR A 193 16.94 9.81 -5.19
N SER A 194 16.70 9.92 -6.49
CA SER A 194 17.55 10.62 -7.44
C SER A 194 16.71 11.36 -8.48
N SER A 195 17.02 12.62 -8.72
CA SER A 195 16.36 13.44 -9.74
C SER A 195 17.29 14.56 -10.20
N ARG A 196 16.87 15.37 -11.17
CA ARG A 196 17.62 16.57 -11.57
C ARG A 196 17.83 17.55 -10.40
N GLU A 197 16.91 17.61 -9.43
CA GLU A 197 17.05 18.44 -8.23
C GLU A 197 18.13 17.95 -7.27
N THR A 198 18.54 16.69 -7.40
CA THR A 198 19.66 16.08 -6.66
C THR A 198 20.88 15.92 -7.53
N GLU A 199 20.96 16.62 -8.68
CA GLU A 199 22.04 16.46 -9.68
C GLU A 199 22.18 15.02 -10.21
N ASN A 200 21.10 14.24 -10.13
CA ASN A 200 21.03 12.80 -10.39
C ASN A 200 21.84 11.93 -9.41
N GLU A 201 22.31 12.50 -8.30
CA GLU A 201 22.90 11.73 -7.21
C GLU A 201 21.82 11.01 -6.39
N TYR A 202 22.14 9.78 -5.96
CA TYR A 202 21.27 9.00 -5.07
C TYR A 202 21.42 9.47 -3.63
N ILE A 203 20.39 10.12 -3.10
CA ILE A 203 20.33 10.53 -1.69
C ILE A 203 19.48 9.56 -0.87
N THR A 204 19.88 9.34 0.37
CA THR A 204 19.17 8.55 1.40
C THR A 204 19.46 9.15 2.77
N GLY A 205 18.85 8.59 3.82
CA GLY A 205 19.12 8.99 5.20
C GLY A 205 18.91 10.48 5.44
N SER A 206 19.83 11.12 6.17
CA SER A 206 19.75 12.53 6.52
C SER A 206 19.66 13.45 5.30
N ALA A 207 20.40 13.13 4.21
CA ALA A 207 20.33 13.91 2.98
C ALA A 207 18.93 13.88 2.36
N LEU A 208 18.27 12.72 2.37
CA LEU A 208 16.87 12.60 1.93
C LEU A 208 15.91 13.31 2.90
N TYR A 209 16.11 13.16 4.20
CA TYR A 209 15.30 13.82 5.23
C TYR A 209 15.30 15.35 5.04
N ASP A 210 16.48 15.95 4.86
CA ASP A 210 16.65 17.39 4.66
C ASP A 210 16.08 17.84 3.31
N PHE A 211 16.31 17.05 2.25
CA PHE A 211 15.77 17.32 0.92
C PHE A 211 14.24 17.40 0.93
N ILE A 212 13.57 16.43 1.55
CA ILE A 212 12.10 16.36 1.61
C ILE A 212 11.48 17.55 2.37
N LYS A 213 12.19 18.07 3.38
CA LYS A 213 11.70 19.19 4.22
C LYS A 213 12.10 20.57 3.71
N LYS A 214 12.97 20.64 2.69
CA LYS A 214 13.42 21.90 2.09
C LYS A 214 12.22 22.72 1.60
N GLY A 215 12.15 23.99 2.03
CA GLY A 215 11.07 24.91 1.64
C GLY A 215 9.76 24.79 2.46
N PHE A 216 9.76 23.97 3.52
CA PHE A 216 8.65 23.78 4.46
C PHE A 216 8.99 24.16 5.91
N GLY A 217 10.10 24.88 6.14
CA GLY A 217 10.53 25.35 7.44
C GLY A 217 9.66 26.47 8.02
N GLN A 218 10.02 26.95 9.21
CA GLN A 218 9.28 28.00 9.93
C GLN A 218 9.20 29.33 9.18
N THR A 219 10.28 29.71 8.50
CA THR A 219 10.42 30.99 7.79
C THR A 219 9.89 30.93 6.36
N ASP A 220 9.60 29.74 5.83
CA ASP A 220 9.04 29.57 4.50
C ASP A 220 7.58 30.08 4.44
N SER A 221 7.18 30.60 3.28
CA SER A 221 5.85 31.15 3.00
C SER A 221 5.35 30.72 1.61
N GLY A 222 4.08 30.99 1.27
CA GLY A 222 3.52 30.62 -0.05
C GLY A 222 2.95 29.21 -0.14
N PHE A 223 2.38 28.70 0.96
CA PHE A 223 1.72 27.40 1.00
C PHE A 223 0.26 27.49 0.49
N PRO A 224 -0.29 26.41 -0.08
CA PRO A 224 0.34 25.10 -0.28
C PRO A 224 1.29 25.09 -1.50
N LYS A 225 2.35 24.26 -1.44
CA LYS A 225 3.43 24.20 -2.46
C LYS A 225 3.57 22.82 -3.08
N LYS A 226 4.15 22.74 -4.28
CA LYS A 226 4.50 21.48 -4.91
C LYS A 226 5.76 20.87 -4.29
N SER A 227 5.80 19.53 -4.24
CA SER A 227 7.00 18.72 -4.00
C SER A 227 6.94 17.54 -4.96
N VAL A 228 7.82 17.52 -5.97
CA VAL A 228 7.80 16.47 -7.00
C VAL A 228 8.05 15.10 -6.38
N ALA A 229 9.04 15.01 -5.50
CA ALA A 229 9.36 13.77 -4.79
C ALA A 229 8.15 13.23 -4.01
N LEU A 230 7.51 14.04 -3.16
CA LEU A 230 6.36 13.56 -2.38
C LEU A 230 5.09 13.35 -3.22
N ALA A 231 4.88 14.16 -4.26
CA ALA A 231 3.76 13.97 -5.19
C ALA A 231 3.86 12.63 -5.94
N SER A 232 5.08 12.22 -6.32
CA SER A 232 5.29 10.92 -6.96
C SER A 232 5.00 9.75 -6.01
N ILE A 233 5.29 9.87 -4.71
CA ILE A 233 4.88 8.89 -3.70
C ILE A 233 3.35 8.85 -3.59
N ALA A 234 2.69 10.00 -3.46
CA ALA A 234 1.22 10.06 -3.39
C ALA A 234 0.56 9.44 -4.64
N ASN A 235 1.12 9.69 -5.83
CA ASN A 235 0.68 9.07 -7.08
C ASN A 235 0.88 7.55 -7.07
N ALA A 236 2.05 7.08 -6.61
CA ALA A 236 2.32 5.66 -6.48
C ALA A 236 1.31 4.95 -5.57
N MET A 237 0.89 5.60 -4.48
CA MET A 237 -0.16 5.10 -3.60
C MET A 237 -1.53 4.98 -4.28
N LEU A 238 -1.77 5.71 -5.37
CA LEU A 238 -3.02 5.66 -6.14
C LEU A 238 -3.05 4.50 -7.15
N HIS A 239 -1.91 3.91 -7.48
CA HIS A 239 -1.85 2.80 -8.42
C HIS A 239 -2.60 1.56 -7.87
N GLU A 240 -3.43 0.94 -8.70
CA GLU A 240 -4.35 -0.14 -8.27
C GLU A 240 -3.60 -1.31 -7.61
N GLU A 241 -2.53 -1.79 -8.23
CA GLU A 241 -1.73 -2.90 -7.68
C GLU A 241 -1.01 -2.53 -6.38
N PHE A 242 -0.59 -1.27 -6.23
CA PHE A 242 0.01 -0.83 -4.98
C PHE A 242 -1.05 -0.62 -3.89
N GLN A 243 -2.27 -0.20 -4.23
CA GLN A 243 -3.42 -0.20 -3.31
C GLN A 243 -3.75 -1.60 -2.81
N LYS A 244 -3.72 -2.62 -3.69
CA LYS A 244 -3.85 -4.03 -3.28
C LYS A 244 -2.78 -4.40 -2.26
N LYS A 245 -1.50 -4.07 -2.53
CA LYS A 245 -0.39 -4.30 -1.59
C LYS A 245 -0.62 -3.61 -0.24
N GLN A 246 -1.07 -2.35 -0.23
CA GLN A 246 -1.41 -1.64 1.01
C GLN A 246 -2.49 -2.37 1.82
N VAL A 247 -3.56 -2.82 1.16
CA VAL A 247 -4.67 -3.52 1.81
C VAL A 247 -4.23 -4.88 2.38
N ILE A 248 -3.44 -5.63 1.61
CA ILE A 248 -2.91 -6.93 2.04
C ILE A 248 -2.04 -6.77 3.29
N ASP A 249 -1.18 -5.77 3.32
CA ASP A 249 -0.35 -5.50 4.50
C ASP A 249 -1.19 -5.06 5.70
N PHE A 250 -2.28 -4.33 5.47
CA PHE A 250 -3.22 -3.93 6.53
C PHE A 250 -3.92 -5.14 7.14
N VAL A 251 -4.40 -6.06 6.31
CA VAL A 251 -5.00 -7.33 6.75
C VAL A 251 -3.96 -8.18 7.49
N ALA A 252 -2.73 -8.26 6.98
CA ALA A 252 -1.65 -8.98 7.64
C ALA A 252 -1.33 -8.37 9.02
N ARG A 253 -1.30 -7.04 9.15
CA ARG A 253 -1.13 -6.34 10.44
C ARG A 253 -2.24 -6.70 11.41
N MET A 254 -3.49 -6.74 10.95
CA MET A 254 -4.62 -7.12 11.78
C MET A 254 -4.47 -8.55 12.31
N ARG A 255 -4.12 -9.51 11.46
CA ARG A 255 -3.90 -10.90 11.86
C ARG A 255 -2.76 -11.02 12.88
N LEU A 256 -1.65 -10.31 12.64
CA LEU A 256 -0.51 -10.25 13.56
C LEU A 256 -0.89 -9.62 14.91
N ALA A 257 -1.67 -8.53 14.89
CA ALA A 257 -2.11 -7.86 16.11
C ALA A 257 -2.99 -8.79 16.96
N LEU A 258 -3.91 -9.51 16.32
CA LEU A 258 -4.79 -10.47 16.97
C LEU A 258 -4.05 -11.71 17.48
N SER A 259 -2.91 -12.08 16.89
CA SER A 259 -2.10 -13.20 17.37
C SER A 259 -1.22 -12.84 18.57
N LYS A 260 -1.17 -11.58 19.02
CA LYS A 260 -0.39 -11.19 20.20
C LYS A 260 -1.05 -11.68 21.48
N SER A 261 -0.29 -12.38 22.32
CA SER A 261 -0.75 -12.75 23.67
C SER A 261 -0.62 -11.56 24.63
N PRO A 262 -1.65 -11.29 25.46
CA PRO A 262 -1.52 -10.41 26.62
C PRO A 262 -0.41 -10.92 27.55
N GLN A 263 0.30 -10.01 28.21
CA GLN A 263 1.38 -10.41 29.12
C GLN A 263 0.84 -11.28 30.26
N GLY A 264 1.40 -12.50 30.42
CA GLY A 264 0.95 -13.45 31.46
C GLY A 264 -0.29 -14.26 31.10
N TYR A 265 -0.80 -14.15 29.86
CA TYR A 265 -1.91 -14.96 29.35
C TYR A 265 -1.43 -15.85 28.19
N THR A 266 -2.00 -17.04 28.08
CA THR A 266 -1.69 -18.01 27.01
C THR A 266 -2.48 -17.71 25.74
N ASN A 267 -3.74 -17.30 25.86
CA ASN A 267 -4.62 -17.04 24.74
C ASN A 267 -4.23 -15.72 24.01
N PRO A 268 -4.19 -15.70 22.67
CA PRO A 268 -3.99 -14.49 21.89
C PRO A 268 -5.17 -13.49 22.02
N ALA A 269 -4.92 -12.23 21.66
CA ALA A 269 -5.94 -11.18 21.67
C ALA A 269 -7.20 -11.54 20.86
N GLY A 270 -7.06 -12.29 19.76
CA GLY A 270 -8.19 -12.79 18.96
C GLY A 270 -9.12 -13.74 19.69
N ASP A 271 -8.66 -14.43 20.74
CA ASP A 271 -9.51 -15.29 21.56
C ASP A 271 -10.36 -14.49 22.55
N PHE A 272 -9.88 -13.31 22.95
CA PHE A 272 -10.60 -12.38 23.82
C PHE A 272 -11.57 -11.49 23.05
N PHE A 273 -11.28 -11.16 21.79
CA PHE A 273 -12.12 -10.30 20.95
C PHE A 273 -12.58 -11.00 19.67
N GLN A 274 -13.83 -11.47 19.65
CA GLN A 274 -14.46 -12.03 18.45
C GLN A 274 -15.24 -10.98 17.66
N SER A 275 -15.76 -9.95 18.34
CA SER A 275 -16.49 -8.85 17.72
C SER A 275 -15.60 -8.01 16.80
N LYS A 276 -16.23 -7.35 15.81
CA LYS A 276 -15.53 -6.44 14.90
C LYS A 276 -14.90 -5.28 15.66
N LEU A 277 -15.63 -4.70 16.61
CA LEU A 277 -15.14 -3.58 17.42
C LEU A 277 -13.92 -3.98 18.25
N GLY A 278 -13.97 -5.10 18.99
CA GLY A 278 -12.84 -5.57 19.78
C GLY A 278 -11.60 -5.81 18.93
N ARG A 279 -11.76 -6.48 17.78
CA ARG A 279 -10.66 -6.73 16.83
C ARG A 279 -10.09 -5.43 16.24
N ALA A 280 -10.96 -4.46 15.92
CA ALA A 280 -10.55 -3.15 15.45
C ALA A 280 -9.74 -2.38 16.49
N LEU A 281 -10.09 -2.47 17.78
CA LEU A 281 -9.34 -1.80 18.86
C LEU A 281 -7.94 -2.36 19.03
N VAL A 282 -7.76 -3.67 18.85
CA VAL A 282 -6.44 -4.32 18.88
C VAL A 282 -5.60 -3.87 17.68
N LEU A 283 -6.18 -3.86 16.48
CA LEU A 283 -5.51 -3.37 15.27
C LEU A 283 -5.12 -1.88 15.39
N ASP A 284 -6.04 -1.03 15.83
CA ASP A 284 -5.84 0.40 16.04
C ASP A 284 -4.69 0.66 17.04
N HIS A 285 -4.64 -0.11 18.13
CA HIS A 285 -3.53 -0.06 19.08
C HIS A 285 -2.22 -0.52 18.46
N ASP A 286 -2.25 -1.60 17.67
CA ASP A 286 -1.04 -2.15 17.08
C ASP A 286 -0.42 -1.23 16.03
N VAL A 287 -1.23 -0.48 15.28
CA VAL A 287 -0.71 0.52 14.34
C VAL A 287 -0.09 1.71 15.08
N ASN A 288 -0.68 2.16 16.19
CA ASN A 288 -0.23 3.37 16.88
C ASN A 288 0.87 3.14 17.91
N ALA A 289 0.86 1.98 18.59
CA ALA A 289 1.79 1.65 19.66
C ALA A 289 1.95 0.12 19.79
N PRO A 290 2.55 -0.56 18.80
CA PRO A 290 2.60 -2.03 18.75
C PRO A 290 3.23 -2.69 19.97
N GLY A 291 4.21 -2.03 20.59
CA GLY A 291 4.91 -2.52 21.79
C GLY A 291 4.06 -2.46 23.07
N ASN A 292 2.93 -1.75 23.07
CA ASN A 292 2.08 -1.56 24.25
C ASN A 292 0.86 -2.49 24.27
N VAL A 293 0.54 -3.16 23.15
CA VAL A 293 -0.65 -4.01 22.99
C VAL A 293 -0.77 -5.05 24.10
N SER A 294 0.25 -5.91 24.27
CA SER A 294 0.21 -7.00 25.24
C SER A 294 0.07 -6.54 26.69
N ARG A 295 0.67 -5.41 27.06
CA ARG A 295 0.60 -4.86 28.42
C ARG A 295 -0.75 -4.22 28.71
N SER A 296 -1.27 -3.38 27.80
CA SER A 296 -2.59 -2.78 28.00
C SER A 296 -3.70 -3.83 28.01
N LEU A 297 -3.58 -4.89 27.19
CA LEU A 297 -4.53 -6.00 27.20
C LEU A 297 -4.51 -6.73 28.54
N LYS A 298 -3.32 -7.06 29.07
CA LYS A 298 -3.19 -7.65 30.41
C LYS A 298 -3.94 -6.82 31.45
N ASN A 299 -3.67 -5.52 31.49
CA ASN A 299 -4.29 -4.63 32.47
C ASN A 299 -5.82 -4.59 32.35
N ALA A 300 -6.35 -4.60 31.13
CA ALA A 300 -7.78 -4.63 30.89
C ALA A 300 -8.43 -5.96 31.32
N ILE A 301 -7.79 -7.09 31.01
CA ILE A 301 -8.28 -8.42 31.41
C ILE A 301 -8.22 -8.58 32.93
N ASP A 302 -7.13 -8.15 33.58
CA ASP A 302 -7.00 -8.20 35.03
C ASP A 302 -8.09 -7.37 35.74
N LEU A 303 -8.44 -6.21 35.18
CA LEU A 303 -9.51 -5.36 35.71
C LEU A 303 -10.91 -5.98 35.50
N LEU A 304 -11.16 -6.63 34.37
CA LEU A 304 -12.39 -7.39 34.17
C LEU A 304 -12.49 -8.52 35.22
N ARG A 305 -11.41 -9.28 35.40
CA ARG A 305 -11.38 -10.41 36.33
C ARG A 305 -11.48 -9.99 37.80
N SER A 306 -10.96 -8.83 38.17
CA SER A 306 -11.16 -8.31 39.54
C SER A 306 -12.61 -7.90 39.81
N SER A 307 -13.38 -7.61 38.76
CA SER A 307 -14.81 -7.27 38.84
C SER A 307 -15.72 -8.50 38.83
N HIS A 308 -15.21 -9.66 38.37
CA HIS A 308 -15.94 -10.92 38.25
C HIS A 308 -15.20 -12.06 38.96
N SER A 309 -15.54 -12.29 40.24
CA SER A 309 -14.93 -13.35 41.05
C SER A 309 -15.10 -14.73 40.39
N GLY A 310 -14.00 -15.45 40.21
CA GLY A 310 -14.00 -16.78 39.56
C GLY A 310 -13.98 -16.77 38.04
N LEU A 311 -13.94 -15.60 37.38
CA LEU A 311 -13.82 -15.54 35.91
C LEU A 311 -12.50 -16.19 35.44
N SER A 312 -12.62 -17.13 34.51
CA SER A 312 -11.48 -17.85 33.95
C SER A 312 -10.53 -16.93 33.18
N SER A 313 -9.23 -17.24 33.24
CA SER A 313 -8.20 -16.63 32.39
C SER A 313 -8.37 -17.00 30.92
N ASN A 314 -9.02 -18.13 30.66
CA ASN A 314 -9.22 -18.68 29.34
C ASN A 314 -10.59 -18.21 28.82
N PRO A 315 -10.63 -17.35 27.78
CA PRO A 315 -11.88 -16.82 27.26
C PRO A 315 -12.77 -17.90 26.61
N HIS A 316 -12.25 -19.08 26.31
CA HIS A 316 -13.07 -20.22 25.86
C HIS A 316 -13.94 -20.82 26.96
N GLU A 317 -13.65 -20.53 28.23
CA GLU A 317 -14.41 -21.01 29.39
C GLU A 317 -15.47 -20.00 29.88
N TRP A 318 -15.64 -18.88 29.17
CA TRP A 318 -16.61 -17.84 29.53
C TRP A 318 -18.08 -18.26 29.30
N GLY A 319 -18.31 -19.33 28.54
CA GLY A 319 -19.64 -19.90 28.32
C GLY A 319 -20.64 -18.91 27.73
N GLU A 320 -21.90 -18.99 28.18
CA GLU A 320 -23.01 -18.15 27.69
C GLU A 320 -22.79 -16.64 27.94
N ASN A 321 -22.01 -16.27 28.97
CA ASN A 321 -21.73 -14.87 29.31
C ASN A 321 -20.60 -14.27 28.45
N ARG A 322 -20.02 -15.02 27.51
CA ARG A 322 -18.87 -14.59 26.72
C ARG A 322 -19.07 -13.24 26.03
N LEU A 323 -20.24 -13.02 25.41
CA LEU A 323 -20.54 -11.76 24.72
C LEU A 323 -20.54 -10.58 25.71
N GLN A 324 -21.18 -10.74 26.86
CA GLN A 324 -21.21 -9.72 27.90
C GLN A 324 -19.80 -9.39 28.40
N TYR A 325 -18.98 -10.40 28.70
CA TYR A 325 -17.61 -10.18 29.16
C TYR A 325 -16.72 -9.53 28.11
N GLU A 326 -16.92 -9.86 26.82
CA GLU A 326 -16.21 -9.17 25.73
C GLU A 326 -16.63 -7.70 25.65
N GLU A 327 -17.93 -7.38 25.75
CA GLU A 327 -18.42 -5.99 25.75
C GLU A 327 -17.84 -5.16 26.91
N GLU A 328 -17.81 -5.73 28.11
CA GLU A 328 -17.18 -5.10 29.26
C GLU A 328 -15.67 -4.92 29.05
N LEU A 329 -14.99 -5.93 28.50
CA LEU A 329 -13.56 -5.85 28.17
C LEU A 329 -13.28 -4.76 27.13
N ILE A 330 -14.14 -4.60 26.12
CA ILE A 330 -14.05 -3.54 25.11
C ILE A 330 -14.18 -2.17 25.78
N ALA A 331 -15.14 -2.01 26.69
CA ALA A 331 -15.36 -0.76 27.41
C ALA A 331 -14.18 -0.38 28.32
N ILE A 332 -13.49 -1.38 28.88
CA ILE A 332 -12.25 -1.19 29.66
C ILE A 332 -11.06 -0.89 28.75
N TYR A 333 -10.82 -1.74 27.76
CA TYR A 333 -9.63 -1.70 26.91
C TYR A 333 -9.65 -0.49 25.99
N GLY A 334 -10.76 -0.24 25.29
CA GLY A 334 -10.89 0.81 24.28
C GLY A 334 -10.31 2.17 24.68
N PRO A 335 -10.73 2.77 25.81
CA PRO A 335 -10.21 4.07 26.25
C PRO A 335 -8.88 4.01 27.02
N SER A 336 -8.46 2.84 27.53
CA SER A 336 -7.28 2.72 28.40
C SER A 336 -5.97 2.34 27.69
N ARG A 337 -6.03 2.10 26.37
CA ARG A 337 -4.85 1.78 25.54
C ARG A 337 -3.77 2.86 25.65
N SER A 338 -2.51 2.43 25.78
CA SER A 338 -1.36 3.32 25.87
C SER A 338 -0.89 3.75 24.47
N MET A 339 -1.65 4.67 23.88
CA MET A 339 -1.46 5.21 22.53
C MET A 339 -1.98 6.66 22.45
N ASN A 340 -1.88 7.29 21.28
CA ASN A 340 -2.41 8.63 21.06
C ASN A 340 -3.95 8.61 20.97
N SER A 341 -4.60 9.54 21.68
CA SER A 341 -6.05 9.78 21.66
C SER A 341 -6.94 8.51 21.77
N PRO A 342 -6.69 7.59 22.73
CA PRO A 342 -7.35 6.28 22.76
C PRO A 342 -8.87 6.37 22.91
N SER A 343 -9.38 7.30 23.73
CA SER A 343 -10.81 7.49 23.96
C SER A 343 -11.55 8.04 22.75
N GLU A 344 -10.96 9.01 22.05
CA GLU A 344 -11.55 9.60 20.84
C GLU A 344 -11.62 8.54 19.73
N ARG A 345 -10.51 7.83 19.50
CA ARG A 345 -10.41 6.77 18.50
C ARG A 345 -11.35 5.60 18.79
N TYR A 346 -11.50 5.22 20.07
CA TYR A 346 -12.50 4.25 20.49
C TYR A 346 -13.93 4.72 20.19
N GLY A 347 -14.26 5.96 20.57
CA GLY A 347 -15.58 6.54 20.32
C GLY A 347 -15.92 6.64 18.83
N HIS A 348 -14.92 6.85 17.97
CA HIS A 348 -15.09 6.83 16.53
C HIS A 348 -15.35 5.41 16.00
N LEU A 349 -14.52 4.43 16.37
CA LEU A 349 -14.67 3.04 15.93
C LEU A 349 -16.04 2.44 16.33
N ARG A 350 -16.52 2.74 17.55
CA ARG A 350 -17.83 2.31 18.04
C ARG A 350 -19.02 2.87 17.23
N LYS A 351 -18.82 3.94 16.47
CA LYS A 351 -19.88 4.48 15.57
C LYS A 351 -19.90 3.78 14.22
N LEU A 352 -18.80 3.12 13.85
CA LEU A 352 -18.61 2.48 12.54
C LEU A 352 -18.85 0.96 12.57
N LEU A 353 -18.64 0.34 13.73
CA LEU A 353 -18.71 -1.11 13.98
C LEU A 353 -19.60 -1.37 15.19
#